data_AF-A0A963ERG9-F1
#
_entry.id   AF-A0A963ERG9-F1
#
_cell.length_a   1.000
_cell.length_b   1.000
_cell.length_c   1.000
_cell.angle_alpha   90.00
_cell.angle_beta   90.00
_cell.angle_gamma   90.00
#
_symmetry.space_group_name_H-M   'P 1'
#
loop_
_entity.id
_entity.type
_entity.pdbx_description
1 polymer ?
#
loop_
_entity_poly.entity_id
_entity_poly.type
_entity_poly.pdbx_seq_one_letter_code
_entity_poly.pdbx_strand_id
1 'polypeptide(L)'
;TYPGGEVYALPCEYLRVYSPSAEVRGHGPGQETLQSGKLKVGITAIKPVGNYALQLVFDDGHDTGLYGWDYLHQLCTRQQEWWQNYLDRLERAGLDRDPDVQVIHFQP
;
A
#
# COMPACT_ATOMS: atom_id res chain seq x y z
N THR A 1 -18.03 4.21 7.65
CA THR A 1 -18.68 2.96 8.08
C THR A 1 -19.42 2.39 6.89
N TYR A 2 -19.18 1.11 6.55
CA TYR A 2 -19.92 0.46 5.47
C TYR A 2 -21.38 0.20 5.89
N PRO A 3 -22.34 0.09 4.95
CA PRO A 3 -23.72 -0.25 5.27
C PRO A 3 -23.76 -1.65 5.89
N GLY A 4 -23.79 -1.70 7.22
CA GLY A 4 -23.55 -2.89 8.03
C GLY A 4 -22.88 -2.59 9.38
N GLY A 5 -22.30 -1.39 9.55
CA GLY A 5 -21.64 -0.99 10.80
C GLY A 5 -20.17 -1.41 10.89
N GLU A 6 -19.66 -2.06 9.85
CA GLU A 6 -18.27 -2.54 9.81
C GLU A 6 -17.29 -1.36 9.76
N VAL A 7 -16.29 -1.46 10.63
CA VAL A 7 -15.18 -0.53 10.76
C VAL A 7 -13.89 -1.32 10.55
N TYR A 8 -13.05 -0.80 9.66
CA TYR A 8 -11.75 -1.40 9.35
C TYR A 8 -10.67 -0.36 9.60
N ALA A 9 -9.51 -0.83 10.08
CA ALA A 9 -8.33 -0.01 10.28
C ALA A 9 -7.22 -0.52 9.36
N LEU A 10 -6.85 0.30 8.38
CA LEU A 10 -5.77 -0.01 7.45
C LEU A 10 -4.54 0.84 7.78
N PRO A 11 -3.35 0.23 7.98
CA PRO A 11 -2.10 0.97 8.14
C PRO A 11 -1.81 1.85 6.92
N CYS A 12 -1.18 3.01 7.13
CA CYS A 12 -0.76 3.89 6.05
C CYS A 12 0.23 3.21 5.10
N GLU A 13 1.18 2.44 5.65
CA GLU A 13 2.10 1.59 4.86
C GLU A 13 1.33 0.67 3.91
N TYR A 14 0.33 -0.05 4.43
CA TYR A 14 -0.45 -0.99 3.63
C TYR A 14 -1.18 -0.30 2.47
N LEU A 15 -1.81 0.84 2.74
CA LEU A 15 -2.46 1.65 1.70
C LEU A 15 -1.45 2.14 0.66
N ARG A 16 -0.24 2.53 1.09
CA ARG A 16 0.81 3.05 0.21
C ARG A 16 1.41 1.99 -0.71
N VAL A 17 1.71 0.80 -0.18
CA VAL A 17 2.32 -0.29 -0.96
C VAL A 17 1.35 -0.93 -1.94
N TYR A 18 0.04 -0.84 -1.65
CA TYR A 18 -1.04 -1.23 -2.55
C TYR A 18 -1.72 -0.03 -3.23
N SER A 19 -1.00 1.08 -3.44
CA SER A 19 -1.58 2.21 -4.16
C SER A 19 -2.00 1.80 -5.59
N PRO A 20 -3.19 2.20 -6.07
CA PRO A 20 -3.66 1.86 -7.41
C PRO A 20 -3.02 2.69 -8.54
N SER A 21 -2.02 3.51 -8.22
CA SER A 21 -1.33 4.39 -9.17
C SER A 21 -0.51 3.59 -10.19
N ALA A 22 -0.33 4.15 -11.40
CA ALA A 22 0.48 3.53 -12.46
C ALA A 22 1.93 3.26 -12.02
N GLU A 23 2.48 4.09 -11.13
CA GLU A 23 3.82 3.92 -10.56
C GLU A 23 3.95 2.65 -9.69
N VAL A 24 2.86 2.24 -9.04
CA VAL A 24 2.85 1.06 -8.17
C VAL A 24 2.37 -0.18 -8.92
N ARG A 25 1.33 -0.05 -9.74
CA ARG A 25 0.76 -1.18 -10.51
C ARG A 25 1.52 -1.52 -11.78
N GLY A 26 2.34 -0.60 -12.29
CA GLY A 26 2.92 -0.74 -13.63
C GLY A 26 1.86 -0.67 -14.74
N HIS A 27 2.26 -0.96 -15.97
CA HIS A 27 1.37 -0.91 -17.15
C HIS A 27 0.72 -2.26 -17.49
N GLY A 28 0.86 -3.28 -16.62
CA GLY A 28 0.25 -4.59 -16.80
C GLY A 28 0.48 -5.54 -15.62
N PRO A 29 -0.28 -6.66 -15.53
CA PRO A 29 -0.12 -7.66 -14.48
C PRO A 29 1.32 -8.20 -14.45
N GLY A 30 1.96 -8.14 -13.27
CA GLY A 30 3.36 -8.54 -13.08
C GLY A 30 4.41 -7.45 -13.30
N GLN A 31 4.02 -6.24 -13.72
CA GLN A 31 4.91 -5.07 -13.77
C GLN A 31 4.83 -4.20 -12.50
N GLU A 32 4.20 -4.73 -11.45
CA GLU A 32 4.02 -4.03 -10.18
C GLU A 32 5.38 -3.82 -9.51
N THR A 33 5.73 -2.55 -9.26
CA THR A 33 6.97 -2.24 -8.58
C THR A 33 6.79 -2.51 -7.09
N LEU A 34 7.54 -3.48 -6.55
CA LEU A 34 7.56 -3.76 -5.12
C LEU A 34 8.05 -2.52 -4.37
N GLN A 35 7.19 -1.94 -3.57
CA GLN A 35 7.52 -0.80 -2.72
C GLN A 35 8.20 -1.31 -1.44
N SER A 36 9.32 -0.73 -1.03
CA SER A 36 10.02 -1.07 0.22
C SER A 36 10.37 0.20 1.00
N GLY A 37 10.78 0.06 2.27
CA GLY A 37 11.14 1.21 3.12
C GLY A 37 9.95 2.13 3.45
N LYS A 38 8.71 1.63 3.38
CA LYS A 38 7.48 2.41 3.57
C LYS A 38 6.86 2.30 4.97
N LEU A 39 7.52 1.64 5.92
CA LEU A 39 7.01 1.46 7.29
C LEU A 39 6.60 2.79 7.96
N LYS A 40 7.34 3.86 7.67
CA LYS A 40 7.17 5.18 8.30
C LYS A 40 6.24 6.12 7.54
N VAL A 41 5.65 5.68 6.43
CA VAL A 41 4.80 6.54 5.59
C VAL A 41 3.50 6.89 6.32
N GLY A 42 3.13 8.16 6.27
CA GLY A 42 1.87 8.69 6.76
C GLY A 42 1.00 9.26 5.66
N ILE A 43 -0.28 9.50 5.98
CA ILE A 43 -1.21 10.22 5.10
C ILE A 43 -1.28 11.67 5.56
N THR A 44 -1.00 12.60 4.64
CA THR A 44 -1.05 14.05 4.89
C THR A 44 -2.39 14.67 4.52
N ALA A 45 -3.09 14.08 3.55
CA ALA A 45 -4.43 14.52 3.16
C ALA A 45 -5.26 13.38 2.55
N ILE A 46 -6.58 13.50 2.72
CA ILE A 46 -7.59 12.65 2.09
C ILE A 46 -8.53 13.56 1.33
N LYS A 47 -8.62 13.40 0.00
CA LYS A 47 -9.46 14.24 -0.86
C LYS A 47 -10.55 13.39 -1.51
N PRO A 48 -11.84 13.76 -1.40
CA PRO A 48 -12.88 13.07 -2.14
C PRO A 48 -12.77 13.37 -3.64
N VAL A 49 -12.96 12.34 -4.47
CA VAL A 49 -12.97 12.47 -5.94
C VAL A 49 -14.34 12.00 -6.45
N GLY A 50 -15.19 12.98 -6.77
CA GLY A 50 -16.58 12.73 -7.08
C GLY A 50 -17.28 11.96 -5.95
N ASN A 51 -18.13 11.01 -6.33
CA ASN A 51 -18.86 10.15 -5.39
C ASN A 51 -18.33 8.70 -5.34
N TYR A 52 -17.21 8.40 -6.00
CA TYR A 52 -16.79 7.00 -6.25
C TYR A 52 -15.41 6.64 -5.71
N ALA A 53 -14.58 7.60 -5.31
CA ALA A 53 -13.22 7.35 -4.85
C ALA A 53 -12.68 8.39 -3.86
N LEU A 54 -11.61 8.01 -3.17
CA LEU A 54 -10.77 8.90 -2.38
C LEU A 54 -9.37 8.97 -3.00
N GLN A 55 -8.84 10.18 -3.11
CA GLN A 55 -7.42 10.40 -3.35
C GLN A 55 -6.69 10.48 -2.01
N LEU A 56 -5.70 9.61 -1.80
CA LEU A 56 -4.83 9.65 -0.61
C LEU A 56 -3.51 10.30 -0.97
N VAL A 57 -3.11 11.29 -0.18
CA VAL A 57 -1.81 11.99 -0.30
C VAL A 57 -0.93 11.54 0.87
N PHE A 58 0.24 11.03 0.54
CA PHE A 58 1.21 10.51 1.50
C PHE A 58 2.37 11.49 1.70
N ASP A 59 3.03 11.41 2.85
CA ASP A 59 4.19 12.26 3.18
C ASP A 59 5.47 11.89 2.43
N ASP A 60 5.54 10.71 1.82
CA ASP A 60 6.65 10.28 0.97
C ASP A 60 6.62 10.87 -0.45
N GLY A 61 5.73 11.84 -0.70
CA GLY A 61 5.55 12.52 -1.98
C GLY A 61 4.53 11.85 -2.91
N HIS A 62 3.91 10.73 -2.52
CA HIS A 62 2.91 10.05 -3.33
C HIS A 62 1.54 10.71 -3.21
N ASP A 63 1.02 11.29 -4.30
CA ASP A 63 -0.29 11.96 -4.27
C ASP A 63 -1.29 11.51 -5.35
N THR A 64 -0.92 10.57 -6.22
CA THR A 64 -1.75 10.20 -7.40
C THR A 64 -2.71 9.03 -7.16
N GLY A 65 -2.72 8.43 -5.97
CA GLY A 65 -3.48 7.21 -5.69
C GLY A 65 -4.99 7.44 -5.55
N LEU A 66 -5.78 6.93 -6.51
CA LEU A 66 -7.25 6.97 -6.49
C LEU A 66 -7.85 5.65 -6.00
N TYR A 67 -8.33 5.64 -4.77
CA TYR A 67 -8.91 4.50 -4.09
C TYR A 67 -10.43 4.50 -4.25
N GLY A 68 -10.93 3.73 -5.22
CA GLY A 68 -12.37 3.49 -5.37
C GLY A 68 -12.96 2.72 -4.18
N TRP A 69 -14.25 2.90 -3.90
CA TRP A 69 -14.91 2.23 -2.77
C TRP A 69 -14.79 0.70 -2.80
N ASP A 70 -14.96 0.08 -3.97
CA ASP A 70 -14.82 -1.37 -4.14
C ASP A 70 -13.39 -1.82 -3.82
N TYR A 71 -12.38 -1.07 -4.27
CA TYR A 71 -10.99 -1.39 -3.99
C TYR A 71 -10.62 -1.21 -2.52
N LEU A 72 -11.12 -0.15 -1.87
CA LEU A 72 -10.98 0.00 -0.41
C LEU A 72 -11.61 -1.15 0.34
N HIS A 73 -12.78 -1.63 -0.11
CA HIS A 73 -13.44 -2.77 0.50
C HIS A 73 -12.64 -4.07 0.30
N GLN A 74 -12.02 -4.27 -0.86
CA GLN A 74 -11.09 -5.38 -1.08
C GLN A 74 -9.86 -5.29 -0.17
N LEU A 75 -9.27 -4.10 -0.03
CA LEU A 75 -8.14 -3.85 0.87
C LEU A 75 -8.48 -4.21 2.33
N CYS A 76 -9.71 -3.90 2.76
CA CYS A 76 -10.22 -4.29 4.09
C CYS A 76 -10.41 -5.80 4.22
N THR A 77 -11.15 -6.41 3.29
CA THR A 77 -11.58 -7.82 3.41
C THR A 77 -10.45 -8.82 3.16
N ARG A 78 -9.43 -8.44 2.39
CA ARG A 78 -8.28 -9.28 2.04
C ARG A 78 -6.98 -8.86 2.73
N GLN A 79 -7.07 -7.97 3.73
CA GLN A 79 -5.91 -7.38 4.39
C GLN A 79 -4.86 -8.40 4.78
N GLN A 80 -5.26 -9.48 5.46
CA GLN A 80 -4.32 -10.49 5.96
C GLN A 80 -3.60 -11.26 4.84
N GLU A 81 -4.34 -11.66 3.80
CA GLU A 81 -3.80 -12.39 2.64
C GLU A 81 -2.79 -11.52 1.88
N TRP A 82 -3.20 -10.30 1.54
CA TRP A 82 -2.36 -9.39 0.75
C TRP A 82 -1.17 -8.93 1.57
N TRP A 83 -1.36 -8.65 2.86
CA TRP A 83 -0.25 -8.29 3.73
C TRP A 83 0.82 -9.38 3.79
N GLN A 84 0.42 -10.65 3.98
CA GLN A 84 1.39 -11.75 3.96
C GLN A 84 2.10 -11.86 2.61
N ASN A 85 1.37 -11.71 1.50
CA ASN A 85 1.97 -11.73 0.16
C ASN A 85 3.02 -10.62 -0.02
N TYR A 86 2.76 -9.42 0.49
CA TYR A 86 3.72 -8.32 0.47
C TYR A 86 4.98 -8.65 1.28
N LEU A 87 4.85 -9.20 2.49
CA LEU A 87 5.99 -9.63 3.31
C LEU A 87 6.83 -10.70 2.61
N ASP A 88 6.19 -11.71 2.03
CA ASP A 88 6.88 -12.78 1.30
C ASP A 88 7.66 -12.22 0.09
N ARG A 89 7.12 -11.21 -0.60
CA ARG A 89 7.78 -10.53 -1.72
C ARG A 89 9.00 -9.75 -1.26
N LEU A 90 8.93 -9.06 -0.12
CA LEU A 90 10.06 -8.35 0.47
C LEU A 90 11.18 -9.31 0.86
N GLU A 91 10.85 -10.41 1.54
CA GLU A 91 11.82 -11.43 1.95
C GLU A 91 12.56 -12.03 0.75
N ARG A 92 11.82 -12.42 -0.29
CA ARG A 92 12.40 -12.97 -1.54
C ARG A 92 13.29 -11.98 -2.27
N ALA A 93 12.99 -10.69 -2.16
CA ALA A 93 13.79 -9.61 -2.77
C ALA A 93 14.97 -9.17 -1.89
N GLY A 94 15.08 -9.65 -0.65
CA GLY A 94 16.07 -9.17 0.32
C GLY A 94 15.86 -7.71 0.70
N LEU A 95 14.61 -7.24 0.68
CA LEU A 95 14.22 -5.87 1.02
C LEU A 95 13.52 -5.82 2.38
N ASP A 96 13.52 -4.65 3.01
CA ASP A 96 12.85 -4.43 4.29
C ASP A 96 11.74 -3.38 4.20
N ARG A 97 10.82 -3.42 5.16
CA ARG A 97 9.77 -2.43 5.35
C ARG A 97 10.32 -1.15 5.94
N ASP A 98 11.28 -1.26 6.85
CA ASP A 98 11.90 -0.12 7.52
C ASP A 98 12.99 0.47 6.62
N PRO A 99 12.93 1.78 6.29
CA PRO A 99 13.94 2.43 5.47
C PRO A 99 15.34 2.47 6.13
N ASP A 100 15.44 2.29 7.46
CA ASP A 100 16.70 2.35 8.19
C ASP A 100 17.36 0.98 8.37
N VAL A 101 16.72 -0.11 7.95
CA VAL A 101 17.33 -1.45 8.00
C VAL A 101 18.28 -1.60 6.82
N GLN A 102 19.57 -1.69 7.12
CA GLN A 102 20.56 -2.16 6.15
C GLN A 102 20.60 -3.67 6.17
N VAL A 103 20.14 -4.30 5.10
CA VAL A 103 20.27 -5.76 4.92
C VAL A 103 21.75 -6.06 4.66
N ILE A 104 22.50 -6.34 5.73
CA ILE A 104 23.89 -6.78 5.63
C ILE A 104 23.86 -8.22 5.11
N HIS A 105 24.05 -8.40 3.81
CA HIS A 105 24.30 -9.72 3.24
C HIS A 105 25.68 -10.21 3.69
N PHE A 106 25.72 -11.03 4.75
CA PHE A 106 26.89 -11.82 5.07
C PHE A 106 26.96 -13.01 4.10
N GLN A 107 27.86 -12.94 3.12
CA GLN A 107 28.34 -14.13 2.41
C GLN A 107 29.50 -14.73 3.22
N PRO A 108 29.39 -15.98 3.70
CA PRO A 108 30.48 -16.66 4.41
C PRO A 108 31.67 -16.97 3.50
#